data_AF-A0AAV2AQ69-F1
#
_entry.id   AF-A0AAV2AQ69-F1
#
_cell.length_a   1.000
_cell.length_b   1.000
_cell.length_c   1.000
_cell.angle_alpha   90.00
_cell.angle_beta   90.00
_cell.angle_gamma   90.00
#
_symmetry.space_group_name_H-M   'P 1'
#
loop_
_entity.id
_entity.type
_entity.pdbx_description
1 polymer ?
#
loop_
_entity_poly.entity_id
_entity_poly.type
_entity_poly.pdbx_seq_one_letter_code
_entity_poly.pdbx_strand_id
1 'polypeptide(L)'
;MSGIIAIYGLVVSVLIVNAIEKPSNYTLYAGFLHFGSGLSVGLSGLAAGFAIGIVGDAGVRGTAQQQKLFVGMILILIFAEVLGLYGLIVALILATKQGK
;
A
#
# COMPACT_ATOMS: atom_id res chain seq x y z
N MET A 1 6.64 -11.03 -0.01
CA MET A 1 5.49 -10.18 0.35
C MET A 1 5.80 -8.71 0.06
N SER A 2 6.90 -8.13 0.58
CA SER A 2 7.30 -6.72 0.32
C SER A 2 7.21 -6.22 -1.15
N GLY A 3 7.50 -7.06 -2.14
CA GLY A 3 7.38 -6.68 -3.56
C GLY A 3 5.95 -6.34 -4.03
N ILE A 4 4.91 -6.89 -3.38
CA ILE A 4 3.52 -6.66 -3.77
C ILE A 4 3.08 -5.23 -3.37
N ILE A 5 3.57 -4.72 -2.24
CA ILE A 5 3.30 -3.34 -1.79
C ILE A 5 3.77 -2.31 -2.82
N ALA A 6 4.91 -2.56 -3.47
CA ALA A 6 5.41 -1.69 -4.54
C ALA A 6 4.46 -1.65 -5.75
N ILE A 7 3.79 -2.76 -6.05
CA ILE A 7 2.79 -2.84 -7.13
C ILE A 7 1.58 -1.97 -6.81
N TYR A 8 1.14 -1.89 -5.54
CA TYR A 8 0.03 -1.01 -5.16
C TYR A 8 0.33 0.46 -5.43
N GLY A 9 1.53 0.91 -5.08
CA GLY A 9 1.98 2.27 -5.39
C GLY A 9 2.08 2.55 -6.89
N LEU A 10 2.58 1.57 -7.66
CA LEU A 10 2.65 1.66 -9.12
C LEU A 10 1.26 1.83 -9.74
N VAL A 11 0.29 1.01 -9.32
CA VAL A 11 -1.09 1.08 -9.83
C VAL A 11 -1.70 2.45 -9.58
N VAL A 12 -1.57 2.99 -8.37
CA VAL A 12 -2.10 4.33 -8.04
C VAL A 12 -1.39 5.41 -8.86
N SER A 13 -0.07 5.33 -9.04
CA SER A 13 0.68 6.27 -9.88
C SER A 13 0.18 6.28 -11.33
N VAL A 14 0.00 5.11 -11.93
CA VAL A 14 -0.53 4.98 -13.29
C VAL A 14 -1.94 5.54 -13.41
N LEU A 15 -2.80 5.32 -12.41
CA LEU A 15 -4.16 5.88 -12.39
C LEU A 15 -4.15 7.41 -12.31
N ILE A 16 -3.30 7.99 -11.45
CA ILE A 16 -3.17 9.45 -11.32
C ILE A 16 -2.66 10.07 -12.63
N VAL A 17 -1.61 9.50 -13.24
CA VAL A 17 -1.06 10.01 -14.51
C VAL A 17 -2.11 10.05 -15.62
N ASN A 18 -2.96 9.02 -15.70
CA ASN A 18 -4.03 8.97 -16.69
C ASN A 18 -5.21 9.92 -16.40
N ALA A 19 -5.34 10.40 -15.16
CA ALA A 19 -6.42 11.30 -14.72
C ALA A 19 -6.02 12.79 -14.76
N ILE A 20 -4.75 13.12 -15.04
CA ILE A 20 -4.31 14.51 -15.14
C ILE A 20 -4.79 15.12 -16.46
N GLU A 21 -5.67 16.11 -16.36
CA GLU A 21 -6.15 16.90 -17.49
C GLU A 21 -5.32 18.16 -17.74
N LYS A 22 -5.65 18.89 -18.81
CA LYS A 22 -5.05 20.19 -19.12
C LYS A 22 -5.25 21.17 -17.95
N PRO A 23 -4.31 22.11 -17.72
CA PRO A 23 -4.37 23.05 -16.59
C PRO A 23 -5.66 23.88 -16.50
N SER A 24 -6.35 24.07 -17.63
CA SER A 24 -7.63 24.80 -17.69
C SER A 24 -8.79 24.07 -16.98
N ASN A 25 -8.73 22.73 -16.90
CA ASN A 25 -9.81 21.90 -16.33
C ASN A 25 -9.41 21.23 -15.00
N TYR A 26 -8.15 21.37 -14.59
CA TYR A 26 -7.64 20.75 -13.38
C TYR A 26 -7.93 21.62 -12.15
N THR A 27 -8.92 21.23 -11.36
CA THR A 27 -9.30 21.97 -10.15
C THR A 27 -8.31 21.75 -9.01
N LEU A 28 -8.22 22.72 -8.10
CA LEU A 28 -7.39 22.58 -6.88
C LEU A 28 -7.85 21.39 -6.01
N TYR A 29 -9.15 21.12 -6.01
CA TYR A 29 -9.74 19.96 -5.33
C TYR A 29 -9.23 18.63 -5.91
N ALA A 30 -9.18 18.50 -7.23
CA ALA A 30 -8.57 17.34 -7.90
C ALA A 30 -7.09 17.16 -7.51
N GLY A 31 -6.35 18.28 -7.42
CA GLY A 31 -4.98 18.31 -6.92
C GLY A 31 -4.79 17.70 -5.54
N PHE A 32 -5.59 18.15 -4.58
CA PHE A 32 -5.53 17.61 -3.22
C PHE A 32 -6.02 16.16 -3.13
N LEU A 33 -6.99 15.75 -3.95
CA LEU A 33 -7.42 14.34 -4.01
C LEU A 33 -6.30 13.43 -4.52
N HIS A 34 -5.60 13.81 -5.59
CA HIS A 34 -4.47 13.03 -6.09
C HIS A 34 -3.32 12.95 -5.08
N PHE A 35 -2.97 14.07 -4.47
CA PHE A 35 -1.96 14.10 -3.41
C PHE A 35 -2.36 13.21 -2.23
N GLY A 36 -3.61 13.28 -1.78
CA GLY A 36 -4.18 12.44 -0.73
C GLY A 36 -4.18 10.95 -1.09
N SER A 37 -4.52 10.60 -2.34
CA SER A 37 -4.49 9.20 -2.80
C SER A 37 -3.07 8.61 -2.79
N GLY A 38 -2.08 9.41 -3.22
CA GLY A 38 -0.67 9.00 -3.19
C GLY A 38 -0.13 8.82 -1.77
N LEU A 39 -0.46 9.75 -0.87
CA LEU A 39 -0.07 9.65 0.54
C LEU A 39 -0.72 8.46 1.25
N SER A 40 -2.00 8.18 0.98
CA SER A 40 -2.73 7.05 1.56
C SER A 40 -2.02 5.72 1.29
N VAL A 41 -1.72 5.43 0.01
CA VAL A 41 -1.05 4.17 -0.37
C VAL A 41 0.43 4.15 0.03
N GLY A 42 1.11 5.30 -0.02
CA GLY A 42 2.53 5.40 0.31
C GLY A 42 2.81 5.16 1.79
N LEU A 43 2.07 5.84 2.68
CA LEU A 43 2.26 5.72 4.13
C LEU A 43 1.76 4.36 4.66
N SER A 44 0.64 3.85 4.14
CA SER A 44 0.17 2.52 4.51
C SER A 44 1.13 1.42 4.06
N GLY A 45 1.67 1.54 2.84
CA GLY A 45 2.64 0.61 2.28
C GLY A 45 3.95 0.62 3.05
N LEU A 46 4.43 1.80 3.46
CA LEU A 46 5.63 1.92 4.29
C LEU A 46 5.43 1.26 5.66
N ALA A 47 4.30 1.48 6.32
CA ALA A 47 3.99 0.84 7.60
C ALA A 47 3.89 -0.69 7.47
N ALA A 48 3.20 -1.18 6.43
CA ALA A 48 3.09 -2.60 6.13
C ALA A 48 4.47 -3.25 5.86
N GLY A 49 5.28 -2.62 5.01
CA GLY A 49 6.63 -3.10 4.68
C GLY A 49 7.56 -3.14 5.90
N PHE A 50 7.46 -2.15 6.78
CA PHE A 50 8.22 -2.14 8.03
C PHE A 50 7.81 -3.28 8.98
N ALA A 51 6.51 -3.49 9.16
CA ALA A 51 6.00 -4.60 9.97
C ALA A 51 6.43 -5.97 9.42
N ILE A 52 6.34 -6.16 8.09
CA ILE A 52 6.79 -7.38 7.41
C ILE A 52 8.29 -7.61 7.62
N GLY A 53 9.10 -6.55 7.57
CA GLY A 53 10.55 -6.65 7.81
C GLY A 53 10.89 -7.17 9.21
N ILE A 54 10.26 -6.59 10.24
CA ILE A 54 10.48 -7.00 11.64
C ILE A 54 9.99 -8.43 11.88
N VAL A 55 8.78 -8.75 11.43
CA VAL A 55 8.20 -10.10 11.59
C VAL A 55 9.01 -11.13 10.81
N GLY A 56 9.53 -10.76 9.64
CA GLY A 56 10.41 -11.61 8.83
C GLY A 56 11.71 -11.95 9.55
N ASP A 57 12.41 -10.96 10.13
CA ASP A 57 13.66 -11.20 10.86
C ASP A 57 13.44 -12.13 12.07
N ALA A 58 12.47 -11.79 12.93
CA ALA A 58 12.18 -12.60 14.11
C ALA A 58 11.64 -14.00 13.75
N GLY A 59 10.78 -14.07 12.74
CA GLY A 59 10.12 -15.30 12.29
C GLY A 59 11.08 -16.30 11.67
N VAL A 60 12.04 -15.84 10.85
CA VAL A 60 13.06 -16.73 10.24
C VAL A 60 13.99 -17.28 11.32
N ARG A 61 14.44 -16.44 12.26
CA ARG A 61 15.28 -16.87 13.39
C ARG A 61 14.56 -17.88 14.29
N GLY A 62 13.27 -17.66 14.58
CA GLY A 62 12.45 -18.61 15.34
C GLY A 62 12.19 -19.92 14.59
N THR A 63 11.91 -19.87 13.29
CA THR A 63 11.67 -21.06 12.46
C THR A 63 12.93 -21.92 12.32
N ALA A 64 14.11 -21.30 12.31
CA ALA A 64 15.39 -22.02 12.32
C ALA A 64 15.58 -22.87 13.61
N GLN A 65 15.06 -22.41 14.74
CA GLN A 65 15.09 -23.17 16.00
C GLN A 65 13.95 -24.20 16.09
N GLN A 66 12.74 -23.85 15.64
CA GLN A 66 11.57 -24.72 15.68
C GLN A 66 10.70 -24.55 14.44
N GLN A 67 10.74 -25.53 13.53
CA GLN A 67 10.01 -25.50 12.26
C GLN A 67 8.48 -25.37 12.41
N LYS A 68 7.91 -25.79 13.55
CA LYS A 68 6.47 -25.64 13.84
C LYS A 68 6.01 -24.17 13.89
N LEU A 69 6.93 -23.22 14.08
CA LEU A 69 6.62 -21.78 14.12
C LEU A 69 6.38 -21.17 12.73
N PHE A 70 6.71 -21.90 11.65
CA PHE A 70 6.57 -21.41 10.28
C PHE A 70 5.14 -20.96 9.95
N VAL A 71 4.14 -21.75 10.31
CA VAL A 71 2.72 -21.43 10.04
C VAL A 71 2.29 -20.16 10.78
N GLY A 72 2.72 -20.00 12.04
CA GLY A 72 2.44 -18.81 12.84
C GLY A 72 3.05 -17.55 12.24
N MET A 73 4.30 -17.63 11.78
CA MET A 73 4.96 -16.52 11.07
C MET A 73 4.20 -16.11 9.82
N ILE A 74 3.78 -17.07 8.99
CA ILE A 74 3.03 -16.78 7.76
C ILE A 74 1.70 -16.08 8.05
N LEU A 75 0.96 -16.53 9.08
CA LEU A 75 -0.29 -15.88 9.48
C LEU A 75 -0.09 -14.41 9.86
N ILE A 76 0.95 -14.09 10.64
CA ILE A 76 1.27 -12.72 11.03
C ILE A 76 1.62 -11.87 9.79
N LEU A 77 2.41 -12.42 8.87
CA LEU A 77 2.80 -11.73 7.64
C LEU A 77 1.58 -11.40 6.75
N ILE A 78 0.57 -12.27 6.68
CA ILE A 78 -0.67 -12.00 5.94
C ILE A 78 -1.43 -10.81 6.55
N PHE A 79 -1.57 -10.76 7.89
CA PHE A 79 -2.24 -9.63 8.54
C PHE A 79 -1.47 -8.32 8.38
N ALA A 80 -0.14 -8.37 8.36
CA ALA A 80 0.70 -7.19 8.09
C ALA A 80 0.49 -6.65 6.65
N GLU A 81 0.36 -7.54 5.67
CA GLU A 81 0.13 -7.16 4.26
C GLU A 81 -1.21 -6.43 4.05
N VAL A 82 -2.26 -6.83 4.79
CA VAL A 82 -3.60 -6.23 4.67
C VAL A 82 -3.60 -4.72 4.95
N LEU A 83 -2.67 -4.22 5.76
CA LEU A 83 -2.49 -2.78 6.00
C LEU A 83 -2.18 -2.02 4.69
N GLY A 84 -1.38 -2.61 3.80
CA GLY A 84 -1.08 -2.05 2.47
C GLY A 84 -2.32 -2.01 1.58
N LEU A 85 -3.10 -3.10 1.59
CA LEU A 85 -4.35 -3.21 0.82
C LEU A 85 -5.39 -2.16 1.22
N TYR A 86 -5.53 -1.87 2.52
CA TYR A 86 -6.47 -0.84 2.98
C TYR A 86 -6.12 0.55 2.43
N GLY A 87 -4.84 0.92 2.42
CA GLY A 87 -4.43 2.21 1.84
C GLY A 87 -4.65 2.30 0.32
N LEU A 88 -4.52 1.18 -0.39
CA LEU A 88 -4.86 1.09 -1.82
C LEU A 88 -6.37 1.31 -2.06
N ILE A 89 -7.23 0.66 -1.28
CA ILE A 89 -8.69 0.82 -1.41
C ILE A 89 -9.08 2.29 -1.20
N VAL A 90 -8.53 2.94 -0.17
CA VAL A 90 -8.78 4.36 0.10
C VAL A 90 -8.29 5.23 -1.07
N ALA A 91 -7.09 4.96 -1.60
CA ALA A 91 -6.54 5.68 -2.74
C ALA A 91 -7.45 5.58 -3.98
N LEU A 92 -8.00 4.41 -4.27
CA LEU A 92 -8.92 4.18 -5.40
C LEU A 92 -10.26 4.93 -5.23
N ILE A 93 -10.79 4.97 -4.01
CA ILE A 93 -12.02 5.71 -3.71
C ILE A 93 -11.79 7.22 -3.92
N LEU A 94 -10.65 7.75 -3.48
CA LEU A 94 -10.28 9.15 -3.67
C LEU A 94 -10.09 9.50 -5.16
N ALA A 95 -9.42 8.62 -5.92
CA ALA A 95 -9.23 8.80 -7.35
C ALA A 95 -10.56 8.79 -8.13
N THR A 96 -11.51 7.94 -7.73
CA THR A 96 -12.83 7.85 -8.40
C THR A 96 -13.70 9.07 -8.14
N LYS A 97 -13.58 9.73 -6.97
CA LYS A 97 -14.36 10.92 -6.63
C LYS A 97 -13.99 12.17 -7.43
N GLN A 98 -12.81 12.21 -8.04
CA GLN A 98 -12.37 13.31 -8.89
C GLN A 98 -13.13 13.35 -10.22
N GLY A 99 -13.52 12.19 -10.77
CA GLY A 99 -14.20 12.09 -12.07
C GLY A 99 -15.68 12.50 -12.06
N LYS A 100 -16.18 13.04 -10.94
CA LYS A 100 -17.51 13.61 -10.79
C LYS A 100 -17.39 15.09 -10.42
#